data_AF-A0A1V4KWC2-F1
#
_entry.id   AF-A0A1V4KWC2-F1
#
_cell.length_a   1.000
_cell.length_b   1.000
_cell.length_c   1.000
_cell.angle_alpha   90.00
_cell.angle_beta   90.00
_cell.angle_gamma   90.00
#
_symmetry.space_group_name_H-M   'P 1'
#
loop_
_entity.id
_entity.type
_entity.pdbx_description
1 polymer ?
#
loop_
_entity_poly.entity_id
_entity_poly.type
_entity_poly.pdbx_seq_one_letter_code
_entity_poly.pdbx_strand_id
1 'polypeptide(L)'
;MGLGQFPFPPKWGACRGGGTVVPHATLCPQWPYCRKRCSYCNFNKYVVPTVDEAAVRACLVQEARTLLRLSQVQSVTSVFFGGGTPSLASPRTIAAVLEAVARAAYLPVGAEVTLEANPSSTSPARLAGFREAGINRLSIGVQSLDDAELRLLGREHTAAEARGAVEAARGLFPGRTSIDLLFGLPGQSQDAWARGLAAALRLCDDHISLYQLTLERGTALAAQVSNFARKGALSTHNLSYWRAEQYIGVGPGAHGRFVPRGEGGGSREARVQTLEPDAWMREVRSQGHGTRRRVVLSPLEQLEELLALGLRTDEGITHERWGHFSPQLSLQAVFGEPGEAQDLQQQGWLLLDGGGLRCSARGLALLDSLLPDLLCQLQRRWARQPPRVGELHRAAGPRGGARRGTGTVAGPREL
;
A
#
# COMPACT_ATOMS: atom_id res chain seq x y z
N MET A 1 32.87 15.20 -30.67
CA MET A 1 32.97 13.89 -29.98
C MET A 1 31.61 13.58 -29.40
N GLY A 2 31.08 12.41 -29.74
CA GLY A 2 29.65 12.19 -30.01
C GLY A 2 28.73 12.19 -28.79
N LEU A 3 27.64 12.96 -28.92
CA LEU A 3 26.42 12.86 -28.11
C LEU A 3 25.74 11.52 -28.46
N GLY A 4 25.85 10.54 -27.56
CA GLY A 4 25.14 9.28 -27.65
C GLY A 4 23.64 9.50 -27.49
N GLN A 5 22.92 9.47 -28.60
CA GLN A 5 21.46 9.39 -28.64
C GLN A 5 21.01 8.12 -27.92
N PHE A 6 20.25 8.25 -26.84
CA PHE A 6 19.47 7.15 -26.28
C PHE A 6 18.31 6.84 -27.23
N PRO A 7 18.17 5.61 -27.75
CA PRO A 7 17.07 5.26 -28.62
C PRO A 7 15.85 4.86 -27.77
N PHE A 8 14.72 5.56 -27.92
CA PHE A 8 13.38 5.06 -27.57
C PHE A 8 12.42 5.36 -28.74
N PRO A 9 11.34 4.57 -28.96
CA PRO A 9 11.00 3.26 -28.39
C PRO A 9 10.68 2.17 -29.46
N PRO A 10 10.68 0.86 -29.14
CA PRO A 10 9.89 -0.09 -29.90
C PRO A 10 8.42 -0.02 -29.46
N LYS A 11 7.52 -0.07 -30.44
CA LYS A 11 6.06 -0.03 -30.28
C LYS A 11 5.58 -1.17 -29.36
N TRP A 12 4.98 -0.83 -28.23
CA TRP A 12 4.42 -1.77 -27.26
C TRP A 12 3.12 -2.39 -27.80
N GLY A 13 3.04 -3.71 -27.78
CA GLY A 13 2.04 -4.52 -28.52
C GLY A 13 0.60 -4.44 -28.00
N ALA A 14 -0.34 -4.63 -28.92
CA ALA A 14 -1.78 -4.70 -28.66
C ALA A 14 -2.20 -6.00 -27.96
N CYS A 15 -3.09 -5.90 -26.96
CA CYS A 15 -3.73 -7.05 -26.32
C CYS A 15 -4.81 -7.68 -27.22
N ARG A 16 -4.82 -9.02 -27.31
CA ARG A 16 -5.95 -9.80 -27.82
C ARG A 16 -6.95 -10.04 -26.68
N GLY A 17 -8.23 -9.76 -26.92
CA GLY A 17 -9.31 -9.92 -25.95
C GLY A 17 -9.72 -11.39 -25.75
N GLY A 18 -10.06 -11.73 -24.50
CA GLY A 18 -10.65 -13.02 -24.12
C GLY A 18 -10.71 -13.25 -22.61
N GLY A 19 -11.84 -12.90 -21.98
CA GLY A 19 -12.59 -13.72 -21.00
C GLY A 19 -11.96 -14.30 -19.71
N THR A 20 -10.70 -14.06 -19.37
CA THR A 20 -10.14 -14.43 -18.05
C THR A 20 -9.49 -13.20 -17.40
N VAL A 21 -9.79 -12.96 -16.12
CA VAL A 21 -9.14 -11.89 -15.35
C VAL A 21 -7.65 -12.23 -15.25
N VAL A 22 -6.85 -11.54 -16.04
CA VAL A 22 -5.39 -11.65 -16.05
C VAL A 22 -4.88 -11.31 -14.65
N PRO A 23 -4.15 -12.21 -13.96
CA PRO A 23 -3.59 -11.92 -12.66
C PRO A 23 -2.72 -10.67 -12.72
N HIS A 24 -3.09 -9.66 -11.96
CA HIS A 24 -2.41 -8.37 -11.94
C HIS A 24 -2.06 -7.94 -10.52
N ALA A 25 -1.11 -7.02 -10.41
CA ALA A 25 -0.74 -6.39 -9.15
C ALA A 25 -0.18 -4.97 -9.34
N THR A 26 -0.15 -4.23 -8.25
CA THR A 26 0.67 -3.02 -8.10
C THR A 26 2.06 -3.39 -7.57
N LEU A 27 3.14 -2.79 -8.10
CA LEU A 27 4.48 -2.95 -7.55
C LEU A 27 4.86 -1.74 -6.69
N CYS A 28 5.40 -1.99 -5.49
CA CYS A 28 5.73 -0.93 -4.53
C CYS A 28 7.21 -1.01 -4.12
N PRO A 29 8.15 -0.51 -4.94
CA PRO A 29 9.56 -0.39 -4.54
C PRO A 29 9.73 0.65 -3.42
N GLN A 30 10.47 0.29 -2.38
CA GLN A 30 10.83 1.17 -1.27
C GLN A 30 12.29 1.62 -1.36
N TRP A 31 12.47 2.94 -1.35
CA TRP A 31 13.75 3.57 -1.10
C TRP A 31 13.83 4.00 0.37
N PRO A 32 14.68 3.42 1.22
CA PRO A 32 14.58 3.60 2.67
C PRO A 32 15.31 4.85 3.18
N TYR A 33 16.08 5.54 2.34
CA TYR A 33 16.98 6.60 2.80
C TYR A 33 16.33 7.98 2.76
N CYS A 34 16.66 8.79 3.77
CA CYS A 34 16.34 10.22 3.86
C CYS A 34 17.63 11.02 4.06
N ARG A 35 17.62 12.29 3.63
CA ARG A 35 18.70 13.23 3.95
C ARG A 35 18.71 13.61 5.43
N LYS A 36 17.51 13.78 5.99
CA LYS A 36 17.27 14.12 7.40
C LYS A 36 16.00 13.46 7.91
N ARG A 37 15.96 13.12 9.19
CA ARG A 37 14.75 12.62 9.86
C ARG A 37 13.88 13.79 10.31
N CYS A 38 12.64 13.82 9.84
CA CYS A 38 11.64 14.79 10.30
C CYS A 38 11.19 14.45 11.73
N SER A 39 10.83 15.46 12.54
CA SER A 39 10.55 15.29 13.98
C SER A 39 9.35 14.39 14.27
N TYR A 40 8.39 14.31 13.34
CA TYR A 40 7.17 13.50 13.45
C TYR A 40 7.30 12.10 12.81
N CYS A 41 8.38 11.81 12.09
CA CYS A 41 8.45 10.63 11.23
C CYS A 41 8.71 9.34 12.02
N ASN A 42 7.69 8.48 12.07
CA ASN A 42 7.76 7.12 12.65
C ASN A 42 7.96 6.01 11.60
N PHE A 43 8.21 6.37 10.34
CA PHE A 43 8.46 5.37 9.31
C PHE A 43 9.86 4.77 9.42
N ASN A 44 10.03 3.55 8.90
CA ASN A 44 11.32 2.86 8.80
C ASN A 44 12.25 3.54 7.78
N LYS A 45 12.98 4.58 8.21
CA LYS A 45 13.86 5.38 7.37
C LYS A 45 15.28 5.43 7.93
N TYR A 46 16.26 5.55 7.05
CA TYR A 46 17.68 5.59 7.39
C TYR A 46 18.32 6.90 6.92
N VAL A 47 19.09 7.53 7.80
CA VAL A 47 19.94 8.68 7.46
C VAL A 47 21.38 8.21 7.58
N VAL A 48 22.08 8.16 6.45
CA VAL A 48 23.46 7.67 6.37
C VAL A 48 24.32 8.68 5.60
N PRO A 49 25.65 8.77 5.87
CA PRO A 49 26.52 9.74 5.20
C PRO A 49 26.58 9.54 3.69
N THR A 50 26.63 8.29 3.24
CA THR A 50 26.74 7.89 1.83
C THR A 50 25.92 6.64 1.58
N VAL A 51 25.24 6.60 0.42
CA VAL A 51 24.49 5.41 -0.04
C VAL A 51 25.23 4.81 -1.23
N ASP A 52 25.54 3.52 -1.17
CA ASP A 52 25.93 2.76 -2.36
C ASP A 52 24.68 2.51 -3.22
N GLU A 53 24.31 3.51 -4.00
CA GLU A 53 23.11 3.45 -4.84
C GLU A 53 23.20 2.33 -5.89
N ALA A 54 24.41 2.00 -6.36
CA ALA A 54 24.57 0.93 -7.34
C ALA A 54 24.22 -0.44 -6.75
N ALA A 55 24.67 -0.71 -5.52
CA ALA A 55 24.30 -1.92 -4.78
C ALA A 55 22.80 -1.97 -4.49
N VAL A 56 22.21 -0.86 -4.01
CA VAL A 56 20.78 -0.78 -3.71
C VAL A 56 19.95 -1.03 -4.97
N ARG A 57 20.29 -0.38 -6.09
CA ARG A 57 19.63 -0.57 -7.39
C ARG A 57 19.70 -2.02 -7.85
N ALA A 58 20.87 -2.67 -7.75
CA ALA A 58 21.03 -4.05 -8.15
C ALA A 58 20.11 -4.99 -7.34
N CYS A 59 20.04 -4.79 -6.02
CA CYS A 59 19.15 -5.55 -5.15
C CYS A 59 17.67 -5.27 -5.43
N LEU A 60 17.27 -4.01 -5.65
CA LEU A 60 15.87 -3.67 -6.00
C LEU A 60 15.44 -4.38 -7.29
N VAL A 61 16.29 -4.38 -8.30
CA VAL A 61 16.05 -5.06 -9.58
C VAL A 61 15.96 -6.57 -9.40
N GLN A 62 16.88 -7.16 -8.63
CA GLN A 62 16.89 -8.60 -8.38
C GLN A 62 15.62 -9.04 -7.63
N GLU A 63 15.24 -8.32 -6.57
CA GLU A 63 14.06 -8.63 -5.78
C GLU A 63 12.76 -8.42 -6.56
N ALA A 64 12.64 -7.33 -7.33
CA ALA A 64 11.47 -7.14 -8.20
C ALA A 64 11.27 -8.32 -9.15
N ARG A 65 12.35 -8.77 -9.83
CA ARG A 65 12.29 -9.94 -10.72
C ARG A 65 11.88 -11.22 -9.98
N THR A 66 12.46 -11.45 -8.80
CA THR A 66 12.16 -12.64 -8.00
C THR A 66 10.70 -12.65 -7.55
N LEU A 67 10.23 -11.56 -6.93
CA LEU A 67 8.86 -11.50 -6.41
C LEU A 67 7.81 -11.49 -7.51
N LEU A 68 8.07 -10.85 -8.67
CA LEU A 68 7.19 -10.95 -9.83
C LEU A 68 7.06 -12.40 -10.32
N ARG A 69 8.19 -13.12 -10.45
CA ARG A 69 8.16 -14.55 -10.81
C ARG A 69 7.39 -15.40 -9.78
N LEU A 70 7.61 -15.16 -8.48
CA LEU A 70 6.92 -15.90 -7.41
C LEU A 70 5.42 -15.62 -7.40
N SER A 71 5.00 -14.39 -7.70
CA SER A 71 3.58 -14.04 -7.78
C SER A 71 2.89 -14.61 -9.03
N GLN A 72 3.65 -14.83 -10.11
CA GLN A 72 3.14 -15.12 -11.47
C GLN A 72 2.05 -14.14 -11.95
N VAL A 73 2.09 -12.89 -11.48
CA VAL A 73 1.25 -11.84 -12.07
C VAL A 73 1.68 -11.64 -13.51
N GLN A 74 0.70 -11.60 -14.41
CA GLN A 74 0.91 -11.42 -15.83
C GLN A 74 0.98 -9.93 -16.20
N SER A 75 0.37 -9.06 -15.38
CA SER A 75 0.41 -7.62 -15.59
C SER A 75 0.71 -6.83 -14.30
N VAL A 76 1.50 -5.78 -14.43
CA VAL A 76 1.67 -4.76 -13.38
C VAL A 76 0.90 -3.52 -13.81
N THR A 77 -0.16 -3.17 -13.07
CA THR A 77 -1.10 -2.10 -13.45
C THR A 77 -0.68 -0.72 -12.95
N SER A 78 0.13 -0.69 -11.89
CA SER A 78 0.77 0.54 -11.41
C SER A 78 2.08 0.24 -10.66
N VAL A 79 2.96 1.25 -10.59
CA VAL A 79 4.20 1.20 -9.82
C VAL A 79 4.28 2.43 -8.91
N PHE A 80 4.59 2.22 -7.63
CA PHE A 80 4.70 3.30 -6.65
C PHE A 80 6.04 3.24 -5.93
N PHE A 81 6.90 4.21 -6.22
CA PHE A 81 8.16 4.41 -5.52
C PHE A 81 7.91 5.21 -4.25
N GLY A 82 7.83 4.50 -3.13
CA GLY A 82 7.60 5.06 -1.81
C GLY A 82 8.80 4.85 -0.88
N GLY A 83 8.67 5.26 0.37
CA GLY A 83 9.68 5.00 1.39
C GLY A 83 10.19 6.28 2.02
N GLY A 84 11.48 6.34 2.31
CA GLY A 84 12.21 7.50 2.85
C GLY A 84 11.99 8.74 2.02
N THR A 85 12.88 8.97 1.08
CA THR A 85 12.71 10.01 0.07
C THR A 85 13.13 9.43 -1.28
N PRO A 86 12.22 8.75 -1.99
CA PRO A 86 12.51 8.12 -3.28
C PRO A 86 13.11 9.08 -4.31
N SER A 87 12.68 10.35 -4.31
CA SER A 87 13.31 11.41 -5.11
C SER A 87 14.80 11.70 -4.82
N LEU A 88 15.42 11.09 -3.80
CA LEU A 88 16.89 11.08 -3.62
C LEU A 88 17.59 10.06 -4.52
N ALA A 89 16.93 8.96 -4.88
CA ALA A 89 17.47 8.01 -5.86
C ALA A 89 17.68 8.69 -7.21
N SER A 90 18.68 8.28 -7.97
CA SER A 90 18.87 8.77 -9.33
C SER A 90 17.75 8.28 -10.26
N PRO A 91 17.41 9.03 -11.32
CA PRO A 91 16.51 8.56 -12.37
C PRO A 91 16.91 7.21 -12.97
N ARG A 92 18.22 6.91 -13.02
CA ARG A 92 18.74 5.62 -13.48
C ARG A 92 18.26 4.44 -12.63
N THR A 93 18.13 4.63 -11.32
CA THR A 93 17.62 3.59 -10.42
C THR A 93 16.13 3.33 -10.64
N ILE A 94 15.35 4.38 -10.86
CA ILE A 94 13.94 4.27 -11.22
C ILE A 94 13.77 3.52 -12.54
N ALA A 95 14.47 3.94 -13.59
CA ALA A 95 14.42 3.31 -14.91
C ALA A 95 14.79 1.82 -14.85
N ALA A 96 15.86 1.47 -14.12
CA ALA A 96 16.30 0.08 -13.99
C ALA A 96 15.25 -0.82 -13.34
N VAL A 97 14.51 -0.33 -12.35
CA VAL A 97 13.41 -1.08 -11.72
C VAL A 97 12.27 -1.24 -12.73
N LEU A 98 11.84 -0.19 -13.42
CA LEU A 98 10.76 -0.26 -14.41
C LEU A 98 11.10 -1.18 -15.59
N GLU A 99 12.34 -1.17 -16.07
CA GLU A 99 12.83 -2.12 -17.07
C GLU A 99 12.77 -3.56 -16.54
N ALA A 100 13.08 -3.78 -15.26
CA ALA A 100 12.97 -5.09 -14.65
C ALA A 100 11.51 -5.58 -14.59
N VAL A 101 10.57 -4.68 -14.31
CA VAL A 101 9.12 -4.97 -14.35
C VAL A 101 8.69 -5.35 -15.76
N ALA A 102 8.99 -4.50 -16.75
CA ALA A 102 8.56 -4.69 -18.14
C ALA A 102 9.12 -5.98 -18.77
N ARG A 103 10.27 -6.48 -18.28
CA ARG A 103 10.85 -7.76 -18.68
C ARG A 103 10.20 -8.97 -18.00
N ALA A 104 9.58 -8.79 -16.84
CA ALA A 104 9.03 -9.88 -16.02
C ALA A 104 7.50 -10.00 -16.13
N ALA A 105 6.80 -8.91 -16.40
CA ALA A 105 5.34 -8.85 -16.54
C ALA A 105 4.93 -7.75 -17.53
N TYR A 106 3.71 -7.81 -18.06
CA TYR A 106 3.17 -6.77 -18.92
C TYR A 106 2.90 -5.48 -18.12
N LEU A 107 3.60 -4.40 -18.47
CA LEU A 107 3.37 -3.05 -17.94
C LEU A 107 2.66 -2.22 -19.03
N PRO A 108 1.35 -1.94 -18.91
CA PRO A 108 0.60 -1.22 -19.92
C PRO A 108 1.17 0.18 -20.20
N VAL A 109 1.11 0.61 -21.47
CA VAL A 109 1.36 2.01 -21.83
C VAL A 109 0.31 2.88 -21.15
N GLY A 110 0.76 3.78 -20.28
CA GLY A 110 -0.13 4.63 -19.47
C GLY A 110 -0.43 4.11 -18.06
N ALA A 111 0.14 2.96 -17.66
CA ALA A 111 0.15 2.54 -16.26
C ALA A 111 0.67 3.66 -15.36
N GLU A 112 0.02 3.88 -14.21
CA GLU A 112 0.44 4.90 -13.27
C GLU A 112 1.80 4.52 -12.68
N VAL A 113 2.78 5.42 -12.80
CA VAL A 113 4.09 5.29 -12.18
C VAL A 113 4.31 6.51 -11.30
N THR A 114 4.13 6.32 -9.99
CA THR A 114 4.18 7.37 -8.99
C THR A 114 5.53 7.39 -8.28
N LEU A 115 6.05 8.59 -8.01
CA LEU A 115 7.21 8.81 -7.15
C LEU A 115 6.86 9.74 -5.98
N GLU A 116 7.14 9.32 -4.75
CA GLU A 116 7.13 10.21 -3.59
C GLU A 116 8.34 11.13 -3.59
N ALA A 117 8.08 12.41 -3.36
CA ALA A 117 9.08 13.46 -3.48
C ALA A 117 9.08 14.43 -2.29
N ASN A 118 10.27 14.93 -1.98
CA ASN A 118 10.48 16.01 -1.03
C ASN A 118 10.87 17.27 -1.82
N PRO A 119 10.31 18.46 -1.51
CA PRO A 119 10.70 19.70 -2.18
C PRO A 119 12.22 19.93 -2.28
N SER A 120 12.98 19.48 -1.27
CA SER A 120 14.44 19.62 -1.20
C SER A 120 15.22 18.68 -2.15
N SER A 121 14.54 17.82 -2.90
CA SER A 121 15.14 16.86 -3.85
C SER A 121 14.50 16.88 -5.24
N THR A 122 13.73 17.92 -5.55
CA THR A 122 12.99 18.08 -6.81
C THR A 122 13.47 19.28 -7.63
N SER A 123 14.78 19.36 -7.92
CA SER A 123 15.26 20.35 -8.89
C SER A 123 14.67 20.06 -10.28
N PRO A 124 14.49 21.09 -11.15
CA PRO A 124 13.92 20.89 -12.48
C PRO A 124 14.60 19.79 -13.30
N ALA A 125 15.94 19.73 -13.25
CA ALA A 125 16.72 18.70 -13.94
C ALA A 125 16.43 17.28 -13.40
N ARG A 126 16.26 17.11 -12.08
CA ARG A 126 15.90 15.81 -11.50
C ARG A 126 14.48 15.41 -11.88
N LEU A 127 13.53 16.34 -11.83
CA LEU A 127 12.14 16.09 -12.23
C LEU A 127 12.03 15.67 -13.70
N ALA A 128 12.75 16.36 -14.60
CA ALA A 128 12.84 15.98 -16.01
C ALA A 128 13.43 14.57 -16.18
N GLY A 129 14.53 14.27 -15.49
CA GLY A 129 15.12 12.93 -15.50
C GLY A 129 14.17 11.85 -14.98
N PHE A 130 13.38 12.12 -13.95
CA PHE A 130 12.37 11.16 -13.47
C PHE A 130 11.26 10.93 -14.49
N ARG A 131 10.81 11.99 -15.19
CA ARG A 131 9.85 11.87 -16.29
C ARG A 131 10.41 11.00 -17.42
N GLU A 132 11.66 11.23 -17.82
CA GLU A 132 12.36 10.41 -18.82
C GLU A 132 12.52 8.96 -18.37
N ALA A 133 12.76 8.72 -17.08
CA ALA A 133 12.83 7.38 -16.50
C ALA A 133 11.48 6.64 -16.48
N GLY A 134 10.36 7.33 -16.76
CA GLY A 134 9.02 6.74 -16.85
C GLY A 134 8.06 7.11 -15.71
N ILE A 135 8.46 7.98 -14.78
CA ILE A 135 7.52 8.55 -13.80
C ILE A 135 6.47 9.38 -14.54
N ASN A 136 5.21 9.24 -14.17
CA ASN A 136 4.12 10.03 -14.73
C ASN A 136 3.17 10.62 -13.68
N ARG A 137 3.44 10.41 -12.39
CA ARG A 137 2.70 11.01 -11.26
C ARG A 137 3.66 11.31 -10.10
N LEU A 138 3.44 12.42 -9.39
CA LEU A 138 4.21 12.80 -8.20
C LEU A 138 3.30 12.98 -6.98
N SER A 139 3.80 12.54 -5.82
CA SER A 139 3.26 12.95 -4.50
C SER A 139 4.33 13.74 -3.76
N ILE A 140 4.05 15.01 -3.47
CA ILE A 140 5.03 15.92 -2.85
C ILE A 140 4.66 16.15 -1.40
N GLY A 141 5.56 15.76 -0.50
CA GLY A 141 5.41 15.98 0.92
C GLY A 141 5.62 17.44 1.32
N VAL A 142 4.65 18.32 1.09
CA VAL A 142 4.74 19.76 1.45
C VAL A 142 4.68 19.94 2.97
N GLN A 143 3.77 19.21 3.62
CA GLN A 143 3.46 19.20 5.04
C GLN A 143 2.83 20.49 5.56
N SER A 144 3.44 21.64 5.27
CA SER A 144 2.92 22.96 5.60
C SER A 144 3.39 24.01 4.60
N LEU A 145 2.65 25.12 4.51
CA LEU A 145 3.02 26.34 3.77
C LEU A 145 3.40 27.49 4.73
N ASP A 146 3.75 27.17 5.97
CA ASP A 146 4.23 28.09 7.01
C ASP A 146 5.64 27.69 7.48
N ASP A 147 6.59 28.62 7.46
CA ASP A 147 8.00 28.34 7.77
C ASP A 147 8.25 28.04 9.26
N ALA A 148 7.40 28.50 10.17
CA ALA A 148 7.50 28.13 11.59
C ALA A 148 7.05 26.68 11.81
N GLU A 149 5.95 26.27 11.18
CA GLU A 149 5.48 24.88 11.20
C GLU A 149 6.50 23.94 10.54
N LEU A 150 7.09 24.32 9.40
CA LEU A 150 8.11 23.52 8.72
C LEU A 150 9.36 23.31 9.60
N ARG A 151 9.81 24.35 10.31
CA ARG A 151 10.92 24.24 11.28
C ARG A 151 10.58 23.32 12.44
N LEU A 152 9.37 23.41 13.00
CA LEU A 152 8.86 22.52 14.05
C LEU A 152 8.86 21.05 13.59
N LEU A 153 8.45 20.82 12.34
CA LEU A 153 8.44 19.50 11.69
C LEU A 153 9.84 18.99 11.30
N GLY A 154 10.88 19.81 11.48
CA GLY A 154 12.26 19.50 11.12
C GLY A 154 12.49 19.41 9.61
N ARG A 155 11.61 20.00 8.79
CA ARG A 155 11.74 20.05 7.32
C ARG A 155 12.90 20.98 6.94
N GLU A 156 13.57 20.65 5.83
CA GLU A 156 14.74 21.41 5.34
C GLU A 156 14.35 22.52 4.34
N HIS A 157 13.15 22.43 3.76
CA HIS A 157 12.64 23.41 2.82
C HIS A 157 11.80 24.49 3.51
N THR A 158 11.71 25.63 2.85
CA THR A 158 10.79 26.75 3.13
C THR A 158 9.48 26.61 2.36
N ALA A 159 8.44 27.33 2.77
CA ALA A 159 7.17 27.39 2.06
C ALA A 159 7.34 27.89 0.61
N ALA A 160 8.29 28.79 0.35
CA ALA A 160 8.60 29.27 -1.00
C ALA A 160 9.20 28.15 -1.87
N GLU A 161 10.16 27.38 -1.35
CA GLU A 161 10.74 26.23 -2.05
C GLU A 161 9.70 25.13 -2.28
N ALA A 162 8.80 24.90 -1.33
CA ALA A 162 7.68 23.98 -1.51
C ALA A 162 6.77 24.41 -2.66
N ARG A 163 6.43 25.71 -2.76
CA ARG A 163 5.63 26.24 -3.88
C ARG A 163 6.33 26.04 -5.21
N GLY A 164 7.61 26.44 -5.31
CA GLY A 164 8.39 26.28 -6.54
C GLY A 164 8.53 24.82 -6.97
N ALA A 165 8.71 23.89 -6.01
CA ALA A 165 8.75 22.46 -6.28
C ALA A 165 7.43 21.93 -6.84
N VAL A 166 6.29 22.34 -6.27
CA VAL A 166 4.97 21.92 -6.75
C VAL A 166 4.66 22.52 -8.12
N GLU A 167 4.99 23.78 -8.36
CA GLU A 167 4.80 24.43 -9.66
C GLU A 167 5.63 23.75 -10.76
N ALA A 168 6.91 23.46 -10.49
CA ALA A 168 7.77 22.73 -11.41
C ALA A 168 7.25 21.32 -11.70
N ALA A 169 6.76 20.62 -10.66
CA ALA A 169 6.14 19.32 -10.81
C ALA A 169 4.88 19.38 -11.69
N ARG A 170 3.98 20.34 -11.45
CA ARG A 170 2.76 20.52 -12.26
C ARG A 170 3.06 20.80 -13.73
N GLY A 171 4.09 21.59 -14.00
CA GLY A 171 4.54 21.85 -15.38
C GLY A 171 4.99 20.57 -16.11
N LEU A 172 5.56 19.60 -15.38
CA LEU A 172 6.06 18.34 -15.95
C LEU A 172 5.04 17.19 -15.90
N PHE A 173 4.13 17.20 -14.91
CA PHE A 173 3.16 16.14 -14.62
C PHE A 173 1.75 16.75 -14.44
N PRO A 174 1.19 17.41 -15.48
CA PRO A 174 -0.06 18.15 -15.36
C PRO A 174 -1.23 17.21 -15.01
N GLY A 175 -2.01 17.59 -13.98
CA GLY A 175 -3.15 16.81 -13.49
C GLY A 175 -2.74 15.56 -12.69
N ARG A 176 -1.44 15.37 -12.45
CA ARG A 176 -0.86 14.17 -11.80
C ARG A 176 0.12 14.53 -10.70
N THR A 177 -0.04 15.70 -10.09
CA THR A 177 0.75 16.14 -8.92
C THR A 177 -0.16 16.24 -7.70
N SER A 178 0.06 15.39 -6.70
CA SER A 178 -0.55 15.50 -5.38
C SER A 178 0.39 16.17 -4.38
N ILE A 179 -0.20 16.79 -3.36
CA ILE A 179 0.53 17.32 -2.20
C ILE A 179 0.02 16.70 -0.91
N ASP A 180 0.93 16.46 0.01
CA ASP A 180 0.63 15.93 1.34
C ASP A 180 0.77 17.05 2.37
N LEU A 181 -0.25 17.26 3.20
CA LEU A 181 -0.24 18.23 4.30
C LEU A 181 -0.48 17.57 5.65
N LEU A 182 0.09 18.16 6.70
CA LEU A 182 -0.17 17.81 8.09
C LEU A 182 -1.05 18.87 8.75
N PHE A 183 -2.00 18.42 9.57
CA PHE A 183 -2.81 19.28 10.45
C PHE A 183 -2.76 18.77 11.90
N GLY A 184 -3.18 19.60 12.85
CA GLY A 184 -3.09 19.29 14.28
C GLY A 184 -1.69 19.46 14.84
N LEU A 185 -0.90 20.38 14.27
CA LEU A 185 0.44 20.69 14.75
C LEU A 185 0.39 21.44 16.09
N PRO A 186 1.40 21.30 16.96
CA PRO A 186 1.50 22.08 18.20
C PRO A 186 1.36 23.59 17.94
N GLY A 187 0.36 24.22 18.56
CA GLY A 187 0.08 25.66 18.41
C GLY A 187 -0.65 26.06 17.12
N GLN A 188 -1.02 25.11 16.25
CA GLN A 188 -1.78 25.41 15.03
C GLN A 188 -3.24 25.74 15.36
N SER A 189 -3.65 26.96 15.05
CA SER A 189 -5.06 27.36 15.15
C SER A 189 -5.87 26.89 13.93
N GLN A 190 -7.18 26.72 14.12
CA GLN A 190 -8.09 26.36 13.02
C GLN A 190 -8.05 27.38 11.88
N ASP A 191 -7.97 28.68 12.20
CA ASP A 191 -7.89 29.74 11.19
C ASP A 191 -6.57 29.71 10.41
N ALA A 192 -5.45 29.44 11.07
CA ALA A 192 -4.16 29.27 10.41
C ALA A 192 -4.18 28.05 9.46
N TRP A 193 -4.72 26.92 9.94
CA TRP A 193 -4.91 25.72 9.13
C TRP A 193 -5.80 25.99 7.90
N ALA A 194 -6.96 26.63 8.10
CA ALA A 194 -7.89 26.94 7.01
C ALA A 194 -7.26 27.83 5.93
N ARG A 195 -6.47 28.85 6.33
CA ARG A 195 -5.71 29.69 5.39
C ARG A 195 -4.65 28.89 4.64
N GLY A 196 -3.92 28.02 5.34
CA GLY A 196 -2.91 27.13 4.75
C GLY A 196 -3.52 26.18 3.73
N LEU A 197 -4.62 25.52 4.08
CA LEU A 197 -5.37 24.62 3.21
C LEU A 197 -5.91 25.34 1.98
N ALA A 198 -6.50 26.53 2.13
CA ALA A 198 -6.98 27.33 1.01
C ALA A 198 -5.85 27.73 0.04
N ALA A 199 -4.66 28.03 0.57
CA ALA A 199 -3.48 28.31 -0.25
C ALA A 199 -2.96 27.05 -0.97
N ALA A 200 -2.99 25.91 -0.30
CA ALA A 200 -2.56 24.62 -0.86
C ALA A 200 -3.49 24.14 -1.98
N LEU A 201 -4.81 24.32 -1.84
CA LEU A 201 -5.81 23.99 -2.86
C LEU A 201 -5.63 24.79 -4.16
N ARG A 202 -5.00 25.97 -4.10
CA ARG A 202 -4.61 26.75 -5.30
C ARG A 202 -3.28 26.29 -5.92
N LEU A 203 -2.48 25.57 -5.13
CA LEU A 203 -1.14 25.14 -5.51
C LEU A 203 -1.13 23.75 -6.15
N CYS A 204 -1.89 22.79 -5.61
CA CYS A 204 -1.98 21.43 -6.15
C CYS A 204 -2.83 21.37 -7.43
N ASP A 205 -2.71 20.24 -8.16
CA ASP A 205 -3.70 19.90 -9.19
C ASP A 205 -5.00 19.42 -8.50
N ASP A 206 -5.39 18.18 -8.74
CA ASP A 206 -6.70 17.66 -8.38
C ASP A 206 -6.68 16.71 -7.17
N HIS A 207 -5.54 16.60 -6.46
CA HIS A 207 -5.37 15.67 -5.34
C HIS A 207 -4.56 16.29 -4.19
N ILE A 208 -5.14 16.27 -3.00
CA ILE A 208 -4.50 16.60 -1.73
C ILE A 208 -4.70 15.47 -0.70
N SER A 209 -3.62 15.09 -0.03
CA SER A 209 -3.66 14.14 1.09
C SER A 209 -3.52 14.92 2.40
N LEU A 210 -4.44 14.70 3.34
CA LEU A 210 -4.43 15.36 4.64
C LEU A 210 -4.16 14.33 5.73
N TYR A 211 -3.12 14.58 6.50
CA TYR A 211 -2.70 13.73 7.61
C TYR A 211 -2.84 14.49 8.91
N GLN A 212 -3.52 13.90 9.89
CA GLN A 212 -3.43 14.40 11.24
C GLN A 212 -2.03 14.08 11.78
N LEU A 213 -1.41 15.02 12.49
CA LEU A 213 -0.21 14.71 13.26
C LEU A 213 -0.58 13.76 14.40
N THR A 214 -0.26 12.48 14.21
CA THR A 214 -0.44 11.45 15.23
C THR A 214 0.85 11.26 16.03
N LEU A 215 0.75 11.35 17.35
CA LEU A 215 1.83 11.01 18.28
C LEU A 215 1.62 9.56 18.76
N GLU A 216 2.47 8.63 18.33
CA GLU A 216 2.43 7.20 18.72
C GLU A 216 3.15 7.02 20.08
N ARG A 217 2.62 6.34 21.12
CA ARG A 217 1.98 5.00 21.18
C ARG A 217 0.79 4.92 22.16
N GLY A 218 -0.19 4.04 21.89
CA GLY A 218 -1.11 3.47 22.89
C GLY A 218 -2.45 4.17 23.16
N THR A 219 -2.97 4.98 22.22
CA THR A 219 -4.23 5.72 22.43
C THR A 219 -5.31 5.35 21.41
N ALA A 220 -6.58 5.53 21.80
CA ALA A 220 -7.78 5.15 21.05
C ALA A 220 -8.10 6.03 19.82
N LEU A 221 -7.11 6.73 19.23
CA LEU A 221 -7.32 7.74 18.17
C LEU A 221 -6.39 7.56 16.95
N ALA A 222 -6.10 6.31 16.57
CA ALA A 222 -4.89 5.96 15.81
C ALA A 222 -4.99 5.81 14.27
N ALA A 223 -6.03 6.23 13.53
CA ALA A 223 -6.04 5.97 12.07
C ALA A 223 -6.88 6.90 11.14
N GLN A 224 -6.90 8.22 11.37
CA GLN A 224 -7.52 9.13 10.41
C GLN A 224 -6.59 9.40 9.20
N VAL A 225 -6.77 8.64 8.13
CA VAL A 225 -6.22 8.98 6.80
C VAL A 225 -7.33 9.61 5.97
N SER A 226 -7.21 10.91 5.67
CA SER A 226 -8.12 11.62 4.78
C SER A 226 -7.47 11.81 3.40
N ASN A 227 -7.95 11.07 2.40
CA ASN A 227 -7.43 11.15 1.03
C ASN A 227 -8.49 11.77 0.11
N PHE A 228 -8.23 12.97 -0.43
CA PHE A 228 -9.19 13.69 -1.27
C PHE A 228 -8.64 13.87 -2.69
N ALA A 229 -9.39 13.43 -3.69
CA ALA A 229 -9.10 13.71 -5.09
C ALA A 229 -10.38 14.10 -5.84
N ARG A 230 -10.26 14.96 -6.85
CA ARG A 230 -11.36 15.18 -7.79
C ARG A 230 -11.58 13.91 -8.61
N LYS A 231 -12.80 13.77 -9.16
CA LYS A 231 -13.14 12.66 -10.04
C LYS A 231 -12.15 12.58 -11.21
N GLY A 232 -11.55 11.40 -11.40
CA GLY A 232 -10.53 11.16 -12.43
C GLY A 232 -9.09 11.41 -12.02
N ALA A 233 -8.85 11.98 -10.82
CA ALA A 233 -7.50 12.23 -10.28
C ALA A 233 -7.09 11.26 -9.16
N LEU A 234 -7.86 10.19 -8.94
CA LEU A 234 -7.57 9.17 -7.94
C LEU A 234 -6.28 8.43 -8.29
N SER A 235 -5.39 8.25 -7.31
CA SER A 235 -4.20 7.41 -7.49
C SER A 235 -4.60 5.94 -7.63
N THR A 236 -4.19 5.33 -8.74
CA THR A 236 -4.39 3.91 -9.04
C THR A 236 -3.75 3.03 -7.96
N HIS A 237 -2.55 3.39 -7.51
CA HIS A 237 -1.87 2.71 -6.42
C HIS A 237 -2.68 2.75 -5.12
N ASN A 238 -3.14 3.93 -4.69
CA ASN A 238 -3.94 4.05 -3.47
C ASN A 238 -5.23 3.22 -3.57
N LEU A 239 -5.93 3.29 -4.71
CA LEU A 239 -7.12 2.49 -4.94
C LEU A 239 -6.85 0.98 -4.85
N SER A 240 -5.70 0.50 -5.34
CA SER A 240 -5.36 -0.92 -5.22
C SER A 240 -5.31 -1.41 -3.77
N TYR A 241 -4.83 -0.57 -2.84
CA TYR A 241 -4.91 -0.86 -1.41
C TYR A 241 -6.35 -0.84 -0.89
N TRP A 242 -7.09 0.23 -1.18
CA TRP A 242 -8.46 0.40 -0.68
C TRP A 242 -9.41 -0.68 -1.17
N ARG A 243 -9.13 -1.26 -2.33
CA ARG A 243 -9.89 -2.35 -2.95
C ARG A 243 -9.38 -3.75 -2.56
N ALA A 244 -8.38 -3.83 -1.67
CA ALA A 244 -7.71 -5.07 -1.27
C ALA A 244 -7.15 -5.88 -2.46
N GLU A 245 -6.71 -5.19 -3.52
CA GLU A 245 -6.08 -5.82 -4.68
C GLU A 245 -4.69 -6.37 -4.31
N GLN A 246 -4.05 -7.06 -5.27
CA GLN A 246 -2.71 -7.59 -5.05
C GLN A 246 -1.66 -6.49 -5.19
N TYR A 247 -0.71 -6.46 -4.25
CA TYR A 247 0.47 -5.61 -4.37
C TYR A 247 1.72 -6.31 -3.88
N ILE A 248 2.83 -6.01 -4.54
CA ILE A 248 4.14 -6.64 -4.31
C ILE A 248 5.09 -5.58 -3.76
N GLY A 249 5.53 -5.74 -2.52
CA GLY A 249 6.51 -4.86 -1.89
C GLY A 249 7.94 -5.31 -2.18
N VAL A 250 8.73 -4.40 -2.74
CA VAL A 250 10.16 -4.58 -3.03
C VAL A 250 10.94 -3.54 -2.24
N GLY A 251 12.11 -3.87 -1.70
CA GLY A 251 12.96 -2.97 -0.94
C GLY A 251 12.85 -3.13 0.59
N PRO A 252 13.78 -2.53 1.35
CA PRO A 252 13.81 -2.67 2.80
C PRO A 252 12.53 -2.18 3.47
N GLY A 253 11.95 -3.02 4.32
CA GLY A 253 10.70 -2.78 5.03
C GLY A 253 9.44 -2.69 4.15
N ALA A 254 9.54 -3.03 2.87
CA ALA A 254 8.39 -3.10 2.00
C ALA A 254 7.42 -4.20 2.44
N HIS A 255 6.14 -3.95 2.22
CA HIS A 255 5.07 -4.89 2.52
C HIS A 255 4.42 -5.37 1.22
N GLY A 256 4.02 -6.64 1.17
CA GLY A 256 3.26 -7.22 0.06
C GLY A 256 1.97 -7.89 0.55
N ARG A 257 0.97 -7.91 -0.34
CA ARG A 257 -0.24 -8.73 -0.24
C ARG A 257 -0.52 -9.36 -1.59
N PHE A 258 -0.11 -10.61 -1.79
CA PHE A 258 -0.31 -11.30 -3.06
C PHE A 258 -0.37 -12.82 -2.88
N VAL A 259 -0.86 -13.52 -3.89
CA VAL A 259 -0.87 -14.98 -3.95
C VAL A 259 0.44 -15.45 -4.62
N PRO A 260 1.33 -16.20 -3.96
CA PRO A 260 2.59 -16.66 -4.55
C PRO A 260 2.37 -17.92 -5.39
N ARG A 261 1.70 -17.77 -6.54
CA ARG A 261 1.34 -18.89 -7.42
C ARG A 261 2.55 -19.68 -7.92
N GLY A 262 3.71 -19.04 -8.04
CA GLY A 262 4.97 -19.67 -8.44
C GLY A 262 5.53 -20.66 -7.41
N GLU A 263 5.08 -20.61 -6.17
CA GLU A 263 5.39 -21.60 -5.12
C GLU A 263 4.30 -22.68 -4.99
N GLY A 264 3.31 -22.71 -5.90
CA GLY A 264 2.11 -23.54 -5.75
C GLY A 264 1.12 -23.02 -4.70
N GLY A 265 1.30 -21.78 -4.22
CA GLY A 265 0.42 -21.15 -3.24
C GLY A 265 -0.94 -20.79 -3.84
N GLY A 266 -2.02 -21.19 -3.16
CA GLY A 266 -3.40 -20.85 -3.53
C GLY A 266 -4.03 -19.72 -2.71
N SER A 267 -3.35 -19.26 -1.65
CA SER A 267 -3.89 -18.29 -0.68
C SER A 267 -3.08 -17.00 -0.68
N ARG A 268 -3.75 -15.88 -0.38
CA ARG A 268 -3.13 -14.55 -0.27
C ARG A 268 -2.22 -14.51 0.96
N GLU A 269 -1.04 -13.94 0.81
CA GLU A 269 -0.05 -13.82 1.88
C GLU A 269 0.27 -12.37 2.18
N ALA A 270 0.46 -12.08 3.47
CA ALA A 270 1.16 -10.90 3.93
C ALA A 270 2.67 -11.20 4.02
N ARG A 271 3.46 -10.49 3.22
CA ARG A 271 4.93 -10.55 3.27
C ARG A 271 5.51 -9.23 3.76
N VAL A 272 6.52 -9.30 4.61
CA VAL A 272 7.28 -8.14 5.11
C VAL A 272 8.74 -8.37 4.81
N GLN A 273 9.33 -7.44 4.04
CA GLN A 273 10.76 -7.46 3.76
C GLN A 273 11.54 -7.00 5.00
N THR A 274 12.78 -7.48 5.12
CA THR A 274 13.74 -7.05 6.13
C THR A 274 13.84 -5.53 6.19
N LEU A 275 13.76 -4.98 7.41
CA LEU A 275 13.73 -3.54 7.63
C LEU A 275 15.08 -2.89 7.32
N GLU A 276 16.19 -3.53 7.71
CA GLU A 276 17.53 -2.98 7.64
C GLU A 276 18.14 -3.12 6.24
N PRO A 277 18.54 -2.02 5.56
CA PRO A 277 18.99 -2.07 4.18
C PRO A 277 20.16 -3.02 3.92
N ASP A 278 21.16 -3.06 4.81
CA ASP A 278 22.33 -3.93 4.62
C ASP A 278 22.00 -5.40 4.83
N ALA A 279 21.12 -5.72 5.77
CA ALA A 279 20.63 -7.09 5.96
C ALA A 279 19.76 -7.51 4.77
N TRP A 280 18.83 -6.65 4.34
CA TRP A 280 18.01 -6.85 3.16
C TRP A 280 18.87 -7.09 1.91
N MET A 281 19.90 -6.28 1.66
CA MET A 281 20.78 -6.47 0.51
C MET A 281 21.52 -7.82 0.54
N ARG A 282 21.99 -8.28 1.71
CA ARG A 282 22.63 -9.60 1.87
C ARG A 282 21.65 -10.74 1.59
N GLU A 283 20.43 -10.62 2.08
CA GLU A 283 19.37 -11.61 1.86
C GLU A 283 18.94 -11.65 0.38
N VAL A 284 18.75 -10.48 -0.26
CA VAL A 284 18.43 -10.41 -1.70
C VAL A 284 19.52 -11.05 -2.55
N ARG A 285 20.80 -10.79 -2.27
CA ARG A 285 21.90 -11.40 -3.03
C ARG A 285 21.95 -12.91 -2.90
N SER A 286 21.61 -13.45 -1.74
CA SER A 286 21.68 -14.89 -1.46
C SER A 286 20.41 -15.66 -1.87
N GLN A 287 19.24 -15.08 -1.66
CA GLN A 287 17.94 -15.75 -1.82
C GLN A 287 17.09 -15.16 -2.96
N GLY A 288 17.47 -14.00 -3.50
CA GLY A 288 16.72 -13.28 -4.52
C GLY A 288 15.67 -12.31 -3.97
N HIS A 289 15.33 -12.36 -2.68
CA HIS A 289 14.45 -11.43 -1.98
C HIS A 289 14.80 -11.34 -0.48
N GLY A 290 14.40 -10.27 0.21
CA GLY A 290 14.60 -10.07 1.64
C GLY A 290 13.38 -10.38 2.51
N THR A 291 12.52 -11.34 2.12
CA THR A 291 11.30 -11.64 2.87
C THR A 291 11.62 -12.28 4.22
N ARG A 292 11.40 -11.52 5.30
CA ARG A 292 11.68 -11.95 6.68
C ARG A 292 10.47 -12.57 7.36
N ARG A 293 9.28 -12.02 7.11
CA ARG A 293 8.02 -12.53 7.67
C ARG A 293 7.03 -12.85 6.56
N ARG A 294 6.42 -14.02 6.66
CA ARG A 294 5.35 -14.51 5.79
C ARG A 294 4.19 -14.97 6.67
N VAL A 295 2.99 -14.49 6.36
CA VAL A 295 1.74 -14.90 7.02
C VAL A 295 0.72 -15.24 5.93
N VAL A 296 0.19 -16.45 5.94
CA VAL A 296 -0.91 -16.85 5.06
C VAL A 296 -2.21 -16.32 5.66
N LEU A 297 -2.96 -15.53 4.89
CA LEU A 297 -4.20 -14.94 5.39
C LEU A 297 -5.35 -15.93 5.23
N SER A 298 -6.05 -16.19 6.34
CA SER A 298 -7.33 -16.90 6.34
C SER A 298 -8.39 -16.13 5.52
N PRO A 299 -9.44 -16.80 5.04
CA PRO A 299 -10.52 -16.11 4.33
C PRO A 299 -11.18 -15.01 5.18
N LEU A 300 -11.28 -15.19 6.50
CA LEU A 300 -11.82 -14.18 7.40
C LEU A 300 -10.91 -12.95 7.46
N GLU A 301 -9.60 -13.12 7.67
CA GLU A 301 -8.64 -12.00 7.70
C GLU A 301 -8.64 -11.22 6.37
N GLN A 302 -8.84 -11.89 5.23
CA GLN A 302 -8.97 -11.21 3.94
C GLN A 302 -10.25 -10.36 3.84
N LEU A 303 -11.36 -10.81 4.44
CA LEU A 303 -12.61 -10.04 4.50
C LEU A 303 -12.52 -8.89 5.49
N GLU A 304 -11.85 -9.08 6.62
CA GLU A 304 -11.56 -8.01 7.58
C GLU A 304 -10.70 -6.91 6.94
N GLU A 305 -9.69 -7.29 6.15
CA GLU A 305 -8.88 -6.35 5.37
C GLU A 305 -9.73 -5.61 4.33
N LEU A 306 -10.56 -6.32 3.56
CA LEU A 306 -11.47 -5.71 2.59
C LEU A 306 -12.46 -4.75 3.27
N LEU A 307 -12.98 -5.10 4.45
CA LEU A 307 -13.90 -4.27 5.20
C LEU A 307 -13.25 -2.98 5.69
N ALA A 308 -12.10 -3.11 6.36
CA ALA A 308 -11.36 -1.99 6.94
C ALA A 308 -10.83 -1.00 5.89
N LEU A 309 -10.50 -1.49 4.69
CA LEU A 309 -9.95 -0.68 3.61
C LEU A 309 -11.04 -0.17 2.65
N GLY A 310 -12.00 -1.01 2.27
CA GLY A 310 -13.02 -0.65 1.27
C GLY A 310 -13.97 0.45 1.75
N LEU A 311 -14.36 0.42 3.02
CA LEU A 311 -15.26 1.44 3.59
C LEU A 311 -14.65 2.84 3.68
N ARG A 312 -13.33 2.98 3.50
CA ARG A 312 -12.65 4.29 3.45
C ARG A 312 -12.86 5.03 2.13
N THR A 313 -13.58 4.43 1.18
CA THR A 313 -13.94 5.04 -0.10
C THR A 313 -15.42 5.39 -0.13
N ASP A 314 -15.78 6.38 -0.94
CA ASP A 314 -17.17 6.74 -1.22
C ASP A 314 -17.93 5.63 -1.98
N GLU A 315 -17.21 4.87 -2.82
CA GLU A 315 -17.70 3.64 -3.47
C GLU A 315 -18.07 2.56 -2.44
N GLY A 316 -17.28 2.43 -1.37
CA GLY A 316 -17.38 1.35 -0.39
C GLY A 316 -16.99 -0.01 -0.99
N ILE A 317 -17.72 -1.05 -0.59
CA ILE A 317 -17.50 -2.44 -0.99
C ILE A 317 -18.69 -2.89 -1.80
N THR A 318 -18.48 -3.10 -3.09
CA THR A 318 -19.52 -3.61 -3.98
C THR A 318 -19.82 -5.09 -3.72
N HIS A 319 -21.05 -5.52 -4.02
CA HIS A 319 -21.43 -6.95 -3.92
C HIS A 319 -20.54 -7.84 -4.78
N GLU A 320 -20.18 -7.38 -5.98
CA GLU A 320 -19.25 -8.08 -6.87
C GLU A 320 -17.87 -8.25 -6.22
N ARG A 321 -17.29 -7.17 -5.69
CA ARG A 321 -15.96 -7.21 -5.04
C ARG A 321 -15.99 -8.13 -3.83
N TRP A 322 -17.01 -8.02 -2.99
CA TRP A 322 -17.21 -8.92 -1.86
C TRP A 322 -17.30 -10.39 -2.29
N GLY A 323 -18.08 -10.68 -3.34
CA GLY A 323 -18.27 -12.03 -3.87
C GLY A 323 -16.98 -12.71 -4.34
N HIS A 324 -15.98 -11.95 -4.80
CA HIS A 324 -14.65 -12.49 -5.13
C HIS A 324 -13.91 -13.05 -3.90
N PHE A 325 -14.11 -12.48 -2.72
CA PHE A 325 -13.48 -12.94 -1.47
C PHE A 325 -14.38 -13.92 -0.69
N SER A 326 -15.70 -13.72 -0.73
CA SER A 326 -16.68 -14.59 -0.08
C SER A 326 -17.86 -14.91 -0.99
N PRO A 327 -17.74 -15.91 -1.88
CA PRO A 327 -18.84 -16.29 -2.75
C PRO A 327 -19.98 -17.00 -2.00
N GLN A 328 -19.73 -17.50 -0.77
CA GLN A 328 -20.74 -18.24 0.01
C GLN A 328 -21.53 -17.39 1.00
N LEU A 329 -21.03 -16.21 1.37
CA LEU A 329 -21.66 -15.35 2.38
C LEU A 329 -21.77 -13.97 1.78
N SER A 330 -22.96 -13.47 1.50
CA SER A 330 -23.14 -12.15 0.89
C SER A 330 -23.04 -11.02 1.91
N LEU A 331 -22.81 -9.78 1.44
CA LEU A 331 -22.90 -8.59 2.30
C LEU A 331 -24.25 -8.51 3.02
N GLN A 332 -25.35 -8.85 2.32
CA GLN A 332 -26.69 -8.86 2.91
C GLN A 332 -26.81 -9.86 4.07
N ALA A 333 -26.23 -11.05 3.92
CA ALA A 333 -26.28 -12.09 4.95
C ALA A 333 -25.42 -11.74 6.19
N VAL A 334 -24.43 -10.84 6.03
CA VAL A 334 -23.60 -10.37 7.16
C VAL A 334 -24.21 -9.13 7.81
N PHE A 335 -24.45 -8.08 7.02
CA PHE A 335 -24.71 -6.72 7.48
C PHE A 335 -26.16 -6.28 7.31
N GLY A 336 -26.98 -7.04 6.58
CA GLY A 336 -28.42 -6.81 6.45
C GLY A 336 -29.26 -7.47 7.55
N GLU A 337 -28.64 -8.35 8.31
CA GLU A 337 -29.25 -9.04 9.44
C GLU A 337 -29.20 -8.20 10.73
N PRO A 338 -30.06 -8.49 11.73
CA PRO A 338 -30.02 -7.79 13.02
C PRO A 338 -28.64 -7.81 13.67
N GLY A 339 -28.21 -6.62 14.12
CA GLY A 339 -26.88 -6.34 14.69
C GLY A 339 -26.48 -4.88 14.53
N GLU A 340 -25.23 -4.58 14.88
CA GLU A 340 -24.64 -3.24 14.93
C GLU A 340 -24.70 -2.54 13.56
N ALA A 341 -24.48 -3.28 12.48
CA ALA A 341 -24.59 -2.73 11.12
C ALA A 341 -26.01 -2.23 10.79
N GLN A 342 -27.06 -2.88 11.32
CA GLN A 342 -28.43 -2.43 11.12
C GLN A 342 -28.71 -1.15 11.93
N ASP A 343 -28.21 -1.07 13.15
CA ASP A 343 -28.31 0.14 13.99
C ASP A 343 -27.62 1.33 13.31
N LEU A 344 -26.42 1.11 12.75
CA LEU A 344 -25.68 2.12 11.99
C LEU A 344 -26.39 2.56 10.70
N GLN A 345 -27.13 1.65 10.06
CA GLN A 345 -27.98 1.97 8.90
C GLN A 345 -29.18 2.83 9.31
N GLN A 346 -29.88 2.46 10.37
CA GLN A 346 -31.05 3.21 10.87
C GLN A 346 -30.66 4.63 11.31
N GLN A 347 -29.48 4.78 11.89
CA GLN A 347 -28.92 6.08 12.27
C GLN A 347 -28.33 6.87 11.09
N GLY A 348 -28.28 6.29 9.88
CA GLY A 348 -27.82 6.96 8.66
C GLY A 348 -26.30 7.10 8.54
N TRP A 349 -25.51 6.30 9.26
CA TRP A 349 -24.04 6.27 9.13
C TRP A 349 -23.58 5.28 8.06
N LEU A 350 -24.34 4.22 7.84
CA LEU A 350 -24.00 3.12 6.93
C LEU A 350 -25.13 2.92 5.92
N LEU A 351 -24.79 2.53 4.71
CA LEU A 351 -25.72 2.23 3.63
C LEU A 351 -25.41 0.83 3.11
N LEU A 352 -26.45 -0.01 3.04
CA LEU A 352 -26.41 -1.29 2.35
C LEU A 352 -27.55 -1.32 1.34
N ASP A 353 -27.21 -1.32 0.06
CA ASP A 353 -28.19 -1.29 -1.04
C ASP A 353 -27.70 -2.14 -2.23
N GLY A 354 -28.34 -1.98 -3.39
CA GLY A 354 -27.95 -2.70 -4.61
C GLY A 354 -26.52 -2.43 -5.09
N GLY A 355 -25.89 -1.33 -4.66
CA GLY A 355 -24.50 -1.02 -4.97
C GLY A 355 -23.49 -1.73 -4.06
N GLY A 356 -23.89 -2.11 -2.84
CA GLY A 356 -23.02 -2.74 -1.84
C GLY A 356 -23.10 -2.07 -0.48
N LEU A 357 -22.04 -2.22 0.32
CA LEU A 357 -21.90 -1.64 1.65
C LEU A 357 -20.98 -0.40 1.58
N ARG A 358 -21.47 0.76 2.01
CA ARG A 358 -20.66 1.99 2.07
C ARG A 358 -21.08 2.87 3.23
N CYS A 359 -20.20 3.79 3.65
CA CYS A 359 -20.57 4.81 4.62
C CYS A 359 -21.34 5.96 3.95
N SER A 360 -22.23 6.59 4.72
CA SER A 360 -22.70 7.94 4.36
C SER A 360 -21.57 8.95 4.54
N ALA A 361 -21.75 10.20 4.09
CA ALA A 361 -20.75 11.25 4.29
C ALA A 361 -20.40 11.46 5.78
N ARG A 362 -21.40 11.30 6.67
CA ARG A 362 -21.21 11.36 8.12
C ARG A 362 -20.50 10.12 8.66
N GLY A 363 -20.86 8.95 8.14
CA GLY A 363 -20.20 7.68 8.47
C GLY A 363 -18.72 7.68 8.13
N LEU A 364 -18.37 8.19 6.95
CA LEU A 364 -16.99 8.21 6.46
C LEU A 364 -16.10 9.07 7.36
N ALA A 365 -16.63 10.19 7.87
CA ALA A 365 -15.93 11.07 8.80
C ALA A 365 -15.62 10.41 10.16
N LEU A 366 -16.37 9.38 10.57
CA LEU A 366 -16.22 8.68 11.85
C LEU A 366 -15.90 7.18 11.67
N LEU A 367 -15.45 6.77 10.49
CA LEU A 367 -15.34 5.36 10.11
C LEU A 367 -14.51 4.53 11.09
N ASP A 368 -13.41 5.07 11.62
CA ASP A 368 -12.57 4.37 12.60
C ASP A 368 -13.33 3.95 13.87
N SER A 369 -14.35 4.72 14.25
CA SER A 369 -15.23 4.39 15.38
C SER A 369 -16.28 3.35 15.00
N LEU A 370 -16.66 3.26 13.73
CA LEU A 370 -17.67 2.31 13.24
C LEU A 370 -17.07 0.93 12.92
N LEU A 371 -15.81 0.89 12.47
CA LEU A 371 -15.16 -0.34 12.00
C LEU A 371 -15.11 -1.48 13.04
N PRO A 372 -14.81 -1.24 14.33
CA PRO A 372 -14.78 -2.32 15.33
C PRO A 372 -16.10 -3.09 15.43
N ASP A 373 -17.23 -2.39 15.38
CA ASP A 373 -18.57 -3.01 15.45
C ASP A 373 -18.86 -3.86 14.21
N LEU A 374 -18.52 -3.34 13.03
CA LEU A 374 -18.70 -4.04 11.76
C LEU A 374 -17.79 -5.29 11.67
N LEU A 375 -16.55 -5.18 12.13
CA LEU A 375 -15.61 -6.31 12.22
C LEU A 375 -16.13 -7.38 13.18
N CYS A 376 -16.63 -6.98 14.35
CA CYS A 376 -17.19 -7.93 15.31
C CYS A 376 -18.40 -8.67 14.74
N GLN A 377 -19.31 -7.94 14.07
CA GLN A 377 -20.45 -8.56 13.39
C GLN A 377 -20.02 -9.55 12.29
N LEU A 378 -19.04 -9.18 11.48
CA LEU A 378 -18.45 -10.07 10.47
C LEU A 378 -17.92 -11.36 11.10
N GLN A 379 -17.08 -11.25 12.14
CA GLN A 379 -16.49 -12.40 12.83
C GLN A 379 -17.56 -13.34 13.39
N ARG A 380 -18.60 -12.80 14.03
CA ARG A 380 -19.70 -13.62 14.59
C ARG A 380 -20.52 -14.31 13.50
N ARG A 381 -20.79 -13.63 12.38
CA ARG A 381 -21.53 -14.22 11.25
C ARG A 381 -20.69 -15.28 10.53
N TRP A 382 -19.38 -15.05 10.43
CA TRP A 382 -18.44 -16.02 9.88
C TRP A 382 -18.39 -17.30 10.71
N ALA A 383 -18.30 -17.19 12.04
CA ALA A 383 -18.26 -18.34 12.95
C ALA A 383 -19.53 -19.21 12.94
N ARG A 384 -20.66 -18.67 12.50
CA ARG A 384 -21.95 -19.39 12.41
C ARG A 384 -22.13 -20.17 11.12
N GLN A 385 -21.21 -20.08 10.17
CA GLN A 385 -21.29 -20.86 8.94
C GLN A 385 -21.18 -22.36 9.24
N PRO A 386 -21.94 -23.22 8.55
CA PRO A 386 -21.70 -24.65 8.62
C PRO A 386 -20.26 -24.97 8.20
N PRO A 387 -19.58 -25.93 8.85
CA PRO A 387 -18.21 -26.28 8.54
C PRO A 387 -18.09 -26.69 7.07
N ARG A 388 -17.03 -26.20 6.41
CA ARG A 388 -16.80 -26.49 4.99
C ARG A 388 -16.59 -27.99 4.82
N VAL A 389 -17.20 -28.58 3.77
CA VAL A 389 -17.17 -30.02 3.46
C VAL A 389 -15.73 -30.59 3.34
N GLY A 390 -14.71 -29.74 3.16
CA GLY A 390 -13.28 -30.13 3.14
C GLY A 390 -12.55 -30.20 4.49
N GLU A 391 -13.11 -29.67 5.59
CA GLU A 391 -12.47 -29.72 6.92
C GLU A 391 -12.78 -31.00 7.68
N LEU A 392 -13.88 -31.69 7.33
CA LEU A 392 -14.27 -32.98 7.91
C LEU A 392 -13.26 -34.10 7.63
N HIS A 393 -12.49 -34.02 6.53
CA HIS A 393 -11.50 -35.04 6.18
C HIS A 393 -10.16 -34.92 6.93
N ARG A 394 -9.88 -33.80 7.62
CA ARG A 394 -8.68 -33.69 8.48
C ARG A 394 -8.91 -34.14 9.93
N ALA A 395 -10.17 -34.29 10.35
CA ALA A 395 -10.51 -34.68 11.73
C ALA A 395 -10.65 -36.21 11.93
N ALA A 396 -10.64 -37.01 10.85
CA ALA A 396 -10.73 -38.47 10.93
C ALA A 396 -9.36 -39.12 10.67
N GLY A 397 -8.44 -39.00 11.64
CA GLY A 397 -7.25 -39.84 11.69
C GLY A 397 -7.61 -41.31 11.99
N PRO A 398 -6.80 -42.29 11.54
CA PRO A 398 -7.15 -43.70 11.63
C PRO A 398 -7.17 -44.16 13.10
N ARG A 399 -8.32 -44.72 13.53
CA ARG A 399 -8.44 -45.40 14.83
C ARG A 399 -7.60 -46.68 14.81
N GLY A 400 -6.35 -46.58 15.25
CA GLY A 400 -5.49 -47.74 15.53
C GLY A 400 -6.04 -48.51 16.74
N GLY A 401 -6.40 -49.78 16.52
CA GLY A 401 -6.88 -50.67 17.57
C GLY A 401 -5.78 -51.04 18.57
N ALA A 402 -6.00 -50.71 19.84
CA ALA A 402 -5.16 -51.17 20.94
C ALA A 402 -5.61 -52.57 21.38
N ARG A 403 -4.80 -53.60 21.07
CA ARG A 403 -4.85 -54.89 21.75
C ARG A 403 -4.23 -54.74 23.15
N ARG A 404 -4.96 -55.22 24.16
CA ARG A 404 -4.51 -55.34 25.54
C ARG A 404 -3.38 -56.38 25.63
N GLY A 405 -2.30 -56.03 26.30
CA GLY A 405 -1.22 -56.93 26.71
C GLY A 405 -0.68 -56.46 28.05
N THR A 406 -0.87 -57.30 29.06
CA THR A 406 -0.50 -57.16 30.47
C THR A 406 1.01 -57.18 30.69
N GLY A 407 1.52 -56.44 31.68
CA GLY A 407 2.70 -56.89 32.42
C GLY A 407 3.73 -55.82 32.82
N THR A 408 3.71 -55.51 34.12
CA THR A 408 4.84 -55.18 35.01
C THR A 408 5.62 -53.87 34.85
N VAL A 409 5.46 -53.06 35.90
CA VAL A 409 6.18 -51.86 36.29
C VAL A 409 7.55 -52.24 36.89
N ALA A 410 8.61 -51.54 36.49
CA ALA A 410 9.84 -51.41 37.28
C ALA A 410 10.55 -50.07 36.99
N GLY A 411 10.46 -49.16 37.96
CA GLY A 411 11.51 -48.27 38.52
C GLY A 411 12.39 -47.35 37.64
N PRO A 412 12.80 -46.18 38.18
CA PRO A 412 13.28 -45.02 37.41
C PRO A 412 14.81 -44.97 37.30
N ARG A 413 15.34 -44.23 36.30
CA ARG A 413 16.65 -43.58 36.40
C ARG A 413 16.66 -42.21 35.72
N GLU A 414 17.16 -41.28 36.51
CA GLU A 414 17.45 -39.87 36.24
C GLU A 414 18.46 -39.70 35.10
N LEU A 415 18.26 -38.67 34.28
CA LEU A 415 19.17 -37.52 34.08
C LEU A 415 18.47 -36.44 33.24
#